data_AF-A0A822DEX2-F1
#
_entry.id   AF-A0A822DEX2-F1
#
_cell.length_a   1.000
_cell.length_b   1.000
_cell.length_c   1.000
_cell.angle_alpha   90.00
_cell.angle_beta   90.00
_cell.angle_gamma   90.00
#
_symmetry.space_group_name_H-M   'P 1'
#
loop_
_entity.id
_entity.type
_entity.pdbx_description
1 polymer ?
#
loop_
_entity_poly.entity_id
_entity_poly.type
_entity_poly.pdbx_seq_one_letter_code
_entity_poly.pdbx_strand_id
1 'polypeptide(L)'
;IENSEFVFICMSEAYKQSPFCQAEAHYAFERRCKLIPIIMKAKYKPDGWLGIIVSGKIYIDFSKFEFDSAYSMLKTEIEKTQNTTIVHSRTKTTSHKLLVPQSSSVVDQHQLVM
;
A
#
# COMPACT_ATOMS: atom_id res chain seq x y z
N ILE A 1 3.76 -6.65 -13.33
CA ILE A 1 3.32 -5.86 -12.14
C ILE A 1 4.39 -4.84 -11.70
N GLU A 2 5.65 -5.04 -12.08
CA GLU A 2 6.84 -4.57 -11.39
C GLU A 2 7.09 -3.06 -11.54
N ASN A 3 6.63 -2.50 -12.66
CA ASN A 3 6.75 -1.10 -13.05
C ASN A 3 5.37 -0.41 -13.17
N SER A 4 4.33 -1.04 -12.64
CA SER A 4 2.95 -0.54 -12.71
C SER A 4 2.71 0.53 -11.65
N GLU A 5 2.30 1.74 -12.03
CA GLU A 5 1.88 2.75 -11.05
C GLU A 5 0.62 2.30 -10.31
N PHE A 6 -0.33 1.70 -11.05
CA PHE A 6 -1.60 1.17 -10.57
C PHE A 6 -1.79 -0.28 -10.98
N VAL A 7 -2.49 -1.04 -10.14
CA VAL A 7 -2.97 -2.39 -10.47
C VAL A 7 -4.47 -2.44 -10.26
N PHE A 8 -5.22 -2.64 -11.35
CA PHE A 8 -6.67 -2.77 -11.31
C PHE A 8 -7.06 -4.20 -10.97
N ILE A 9 -7.82 -4.38 -9.90
CA ILE A 9 -8.32 -5.68 -9.47
C ILE A 9 -9.75 -5.83 -10.01
N CYS A 10 -9.90 -6.41 -11.19
CA CYS A 10 -11.17 -6.56 -11.91
C CYS A 10 -12.01 -7.72 -11.33
N MET A 11 -12.61 -7.46 -10.17
CA MET A 11 -13.29 -8.43 -9.34
C MET A 11 -14.52 -9.06 -10.02
N SER A 12 -14.48 -10.38 -10.07
CA SER A 12 -15.55 -11.26 -10.53
C SER A 12 -15.32 -12.67 -9.96
N GLU A 13 -16.28 -13.58 -10.12
CA GLU A 13 -16.10 -14.97 -9.68
C GLU A 13 -14.97 -15.67 -10.45
N ALA A 14 -14.86 -15.45 -11.77
CA ALA A 14 -13.79 -16.00 -12.58
C ALA A 14 -12.40 -15.46 -12.18
N TYR A 15 -12.32 -14.17 -11.79
CA TYR A 15 -11.09 -13.59 -11.23
C TYR A 15 -10.71 -14.27 -9.91
N LYS A 16 -11.68 -14.48 -9.00
CA LYS A 16 -11.47 -15.13 -7.69
C LYS A 16 -11.06 -16.60 -7.81
N GLN A 17 -11.52 -17.30 -8.86
CA GLN A 17 -11.22 -18.72 -9.09
C GLN A 17 -9.94 -18.96 -9.90
N SER A 18 -9.39 -17.93 -10.56
CA SER A 18 -8.15 -18.06 -11.34
C SER A 18 -6.91 -18.05 -10.42
N PRO A 19 -6.10 -19.13 -10.39
CA PRO A 19 -4.88 -19.17 -9.57
C PRO A 19 -3.83 -18.16 -10.07
N PHE A 20 -3.83 -17.83 -11.36
CA PHE A 20 -2.96 -16.79 -11.92
C PHE A 20 -3.36 -15.40 -11.40
N CYS A 21 -4.65 -15.05 -11.44
CA CYS A 21 -5.13 -13.78 -10.92
C CYS A 21 -4.96 -13.67 -9.39
N GLN A 22 -5.08 -14.79 -8.67
CA GLN A 22 -4.74 -14.85 -7.26
C GLN A 22 -3.24 -14.54 -7.03
N ALA A 23 -2.34 -15.22 -7.73
CA ALA A 23 -0.89 -14.99 -7.61
C ALA A 23 -0.51 -13.52 -7.94
N GLU A 24 -1.08 -12.95 -9.01
CA GLU A 24 -0.91 -11.55 -9.39
C GLU A 24 -1.41 -10.58 -8.31
N ALA A 25 -2.60 -10.83 -7.76
CA ALA A 25 -3.18 -10.00 -6.71
C ALA A 25 -2.34 -10.04 -5.41
N HIS A 26 -1.88 -11.22 -5.01
CA HIS A 26 -0.99 -11.38 -3.85
C HIS A 26 0.35 -10.68 -4.08
N TYR A 27 1.01 -10.88 -5.23
CA TYR A 27 2.28 -10.23 -5.54
C TYR A 27 2.17 -8.71 -5.58
N ALA A 28 1.10 -8.16 -6.16
CA ALA A 28 0.83 -6.72 -6.15
C ALA A 28 0.54 -6.17 -4.73
N PHE A 29 -0.14 -6.96 -3.87
CA PHE A 29 -0.42 -6.61 -2.48
C PHE A 29 0.86 -6.60 -1.62
N GLU A 30 1.68 -7.66 -1.70
CA GLU A 30 2.97 -7.77 -1.00
C GLU A 30 3.92 -6.62 -1.37
N ARG A 31 3.95 -6.27 -2.66
CA ARG A 31 4.70 -5.11 -3.18
C ARG A 31 4.12 -3.74 -2.83
N ARG A 32 2.98 -3.67 -2.14
CA ARG A 32 2.28 -2.43 -1.79
C ARG A 32 1.95 -1.56 -3.01
N CYS A 33 1.63 -2.19 -4.14
CA CYS A 33 1.16 -1.49 -5.34
C CYS A 33 -0.14 -0.70 -5.04
N LYS A 34 -0.39 0.38 -5.80
CA LYS A 34 -1.65 1.13 -5.71
C LYS A 34 -2.78 0.29 -6.31
N LEU A 35 -3.42 -0.55 -5.48
CA LEU A 35 -4.52 -1.40 -5.90
C LEU A 35 -5.81 -0.58 -6.01
N ILE A 36 -6.47 -0.60 -7.17
CA ILE A 36 -7.80 -0.03 -7.37
C ILE A 36 -8.77 -1.18 -7.70
N PRO A 37 -9.63 -1.60 -6.76
CA PRO A 37 -10.58 -2.68 -7.01
C PRO A 37 -11.81 -2.20 -7.80
N ILE A 38 -12.21 -3.01 -8.78
CA ILE A 38 -13.29 -2.73 -9.71
C ILE A 38 -14.27 -3.91 -9.68
N ILE A 39 -15.55 -3.67 -9.42
CA ILE A 39 -16.60 -4.69 -9.54
C ILE A 39 -17.05 -4.77 -11.01
N MET A 40 -16.89 -5.95 -11.62
CA MET A 40 -17.26 -6.21 -13.02
C MET A 40 -18.58 -6.98 -13.18
N LYS A 41 -19.22 -7.42 -12.09
CA LYS A 41 -20.45 -8.21 -12.13
C LYS A 41 -21.43 -7.80 -11.04
N ALA A 42 -22.70 -7.64 -11.44
CA ALA A 42 -23.76 -7.17 -10.55
C ALA A 42 -23.89 -8.04 -9.29
N LYS A 43 -24.00 -7.37 -8.14
CA LYS A 43 -24.11 -7.96 -6.80
C LYS A 43 -22.90 -8.80 -6.36
N TYR A 44 -21.78 -8.77 -7.07
CA TYR A 44 -20.54 -9.41 -6.61
C TYR A 44 -20.05 -8.75 -5.32
N LYS A 45 -19.59 -9.56 -4.38
CA LYS A 45 -18.98 -9.11 -3.12
C LYS A 45 -17.67 -9.87 -2.93
N PRO A 46 -16.52 -9.18 -2.80
CA PRO A 46 -15.26 -9.85 -2.53
C PRO A 46 -15.25 -10.44 -1.11
N ASP A 47 -14.78 -11.66 -1.00
CA ASP A 47 -14.73 -12.49 0.21
C ASP A 47 -13.45 -13.33 0.24
N GLY A 48 -13.21 -14.03 1.35
CA GLY A 48 -12.03 -14.87 1.54
C GLY A 48 -10.71 -14.13 1.26
N TRP A 49 -9.82 -14.75 0.48
CA TRP A 49 -8.51 -14.19 0.13
C TRP A 49 -8.61 -12.83 -0.58
N LEU A 50 -9.58 -12.68 -1.50
CA LEU A 50 -9.75 -11.45 -2.27
C LEU A 50 -10.25 -10.32 -1.38
N GLY A 51 -11.22 -10.61 -0.51
CA GLY A 51 -11.73 -9.68 0.50
C GLY A 51 -10.63 -9.11 1.40
N ILE A 52 -9.64 -9.92 1.78
CA ILE A 52 -8.48 -9.46 2.56
C ILE A 52 -7.63 -8.47 1.75
N ILE A 53 -7.29 -8.79 0.50
CA ILE A 53 -6.47 -7.93 -0.39
C ILE A 53 -7.15 -6.58 -0.64
N VAL A 54 -8.46 -6.57 -0.91
CA VAL A 54 -9.18 -5.34 -1.25
C VAL A 54 -9.71 -4.57 -0.03
N SER A 55 -9.62 -5.14 1.18
CA SER A 55 -10.05 -4.50 2.42
C SER A 55 -9.50 -3.07 2.59
N GLY A 56 -10.35 -2.19 3.11
CA GLY A 56 -10.06 -0.77 3.35
C GLY A 56 -9.99 0.11 2.10
N LYS A 57 -10.32 -0.40 0.90
CA LYS A 57 -10.25 0.35 -0.36
C LYS A 57 -11.64 0.72 -0.87
N ILE A 58 -11.72 1.80 -1.65
CA ILE A 58 -12.93 2.20 -2.38
C ILE A 58 -13.05 1.32 -3.63
N TYR A 59 -14.26 0.86 -3.95
CA TYR A 59 -14.53 0.05 -5.14
C TYR A 59 -15.33 0.86 -6.16
N ILE A 60 -14.96 0.79 -7.44
CA ILE A 60 -15.79 1.31 -8.53
C ILE A 60 -16.62 0.16 -9.10
N ASP A 61 -17.93 0.34 -9.26
CA ASP A 61 -18.86 -0.70 -9.73
C ASP A 61 -19.31 -0.45 -11.17
N PHE A 62 -18.64 -1.08 -12.13
CA PHE A 62 -18.96 -1.02 -13.56
C PHE A 62 -20.22 -1.82 -13.93
N SER A 63 -20.81 -2.55 -12.98
CA SER A 63 -22.05 -3.29 -13.18
C SER A 63 -23.30 -2.58 -12.65
N LYS A 64 -23.10 -1.44 -11.96
CA LYS A 64 -24.16 -0.62 -11.37
C LYS A 64 -24.45 0.67 -12.16
N PHE A 65 -23.48 1.17 -12.90
CA PHE A 65 -23.56 2.44 -13.63
C PHE A 65 -23.23 2.23 -15.11
N GLU A 66 -23.73 3.13 -15.96
CA GLU A 66 -23.28 3.24 -17.36
C GLU A 66 -21.77 3.47 -17.44
N PHE A 67 -21.14 2.97 -18.51
CA PHE A 67 -19.69 2.91 -18.66
C PHE A 67 -19.01 4.27 -18.41
N ASP A 68 -19.49 5.35 -19.01
CA ASP A 68 -18.89 6.69 -18.87
C ASP A 68 -18.96 7.22 -17.43
N SER A 69 -20.01 6.86 -16.68
CA SER A 69 -20.15 7.23 -15.27
C SER A 69 -19.17 6.45 -14.40
N ALA A 70 -19.07 5.13 -14.60
CA ALA A 70 -18.09 4.29 -13.90
C ALA A 70 -16.65 4.67 -14.25
N TYR A 71 -16.38 4.99 -15.51
CA TYR A 71 -15.09 5.50 -15.98
C TYR A 71 -14.72 6.84 -15.34
N SER A 72 -15.68 7.76 -15.21
CA SER A 72 -15.46 9.05 -14.53
C SER A 72 -15.13 8.86 -13.05
N MET A 73 -15.80 7.92 -12.37
CA MET A 73 -15.47 7.53 -10.99
C MET A 73 -14.06 6.92 -10.89
N LEU A 74 -13.70 6.02 -11.82
CA LEU A 74 -12.38 5.39 -11.88
C LEU A 74 -11.26 6.43 -12.07
N LYS A 75 -11.44 7.35 -13.02
CA LYS A 75 -10.50 8.47 -13.27
C LYS A 75 -10.30 9.33 -12.03
N THR A 76 -11.39 9.67 -11.35
CA THR A 76 -11.36 10.43 -10.08
C THR A 76 -10.57 9.69 -8.99
N GLU A 77 -10.69 8.37 -8.90
CA GLU A 77 -9.98 7.57 -7.89
C GLU A 77 -8.49 7.42 -8.20
N ILE A 78 -8.12 7.31 -9.49
CA ILE A 78 -6.73 7.36 -9.95
C ILE A 78 -6.10 8.70 -9.52
N GLU A 79 -6.72 9.83 -9.88
CA GLU A 79 -6.23 11.18 -9.57
C GLU A 79 -6.05 11.41 -8.06
N LYS A 80 -7.01 10.98 -7.23
CA LYS A 80 -6.86 11.02 -5.76
C LYS A 80 -5.67 10.21 -5.28
N THR A 81 -5.51 8.98 -5.77
CA THR A 81 -4.47 8.05 -5.32
C THR A 81 -3.08 8.47 -5.79
N GLN A 82 -2.96 9.23 -6.89
CA GLN A 82 -1.72 9.93 -7.24
C GLN A 82 -1.35 10.96 -6.16
N ASN A 83 -2.29 11.85 -5.81
CA ASN A 83 -2.06 12.97 -4.89
C ASN A 83 -1.70 12.53 -3.45
N THR A 84 -2.26 11.44 -2.93
CA THR A 84 -1.92 10.89 -1.60
C THR A 84 -0.43 10.55 -1.45
N THR A 85 0.27 10.25 -2.55
CA THR A 85 1.69 9.85 -2.53
C THR A 85 2.63 11.01 -2.12
N ILE A 86 2.23 12.27 -2.34
CA ILE A 86 3.11 13.44 -2.17
C ILE A 86 3.23 13.87 -0.70
N VAL A 87 2.21 13.63 0.13
CA VAL A 87 2.16 14.17 1.51
C VAL A 87 3.11 13.42 2.47
N HIS A 88 3.42 12.15 2.22
CA HIS A 88 4.24 11.33 3.11
C HIS A 88 5.75 11.57 3.01
N SER A 89 6.21 12.42 2.08
CA SER A 89 7.64 12.68 1.83
C SER A 89 8.15 14.03 2.38
N ARG A 90 7.34 14.75 3.17
CA ARG A 90 7.64 16.15 3.54
C ARG A 90 7.57 16.51 5.04
N THR A 91 8.06 15.64 5.91
CA THR A 91 8.57 16.06 7.24
C THR A 91 10.07 16.35 7.13
N LYS A 92 10.43 17.63 7.14
CA LYS A 92 11.84 18.08 7.08
C LYS A 92 12.55 17.88 8.42
N THR A 93 13.84 17.58 8.30
CA THR A 93 14.91 17.87 9.24
C THR A 93 14.73 19.22 9.97
N THR A 94 14.76 19.19 11.30
CA THR A 94 15.06 20.37 12.14
C THR A 94 16.19 19.99 13.10
N SER A 95 17.32 20.69 12.99
CA SER A 95 18.47 20.49 13.86
C SER A 95 18.19 20.99 15.28
N HIS A 96 18.39 20.14 16.28
CA HIS A 96 18.77 20.58 17.62
C HIS A 96 20.07 19.90 18.03
N LYS A 97 21.08 20.72 18.33
CA LYS A 97 22.39 20.32 18.88
C LYS A 97 22.40 20.66 20.38
N LEU A 98 23.26 19.97 21.15
CA LEU A 98 23.36 19.95 22.62
C LEU A 98 22.29 19.08 23.32
N LEU A 99 22.60 18.20 24.29
CA LEU A 99 23.91 17.84 24.90
C LEU A 99 24.12 16.31 24.90
N VAL A 100 25.37 15.87 24.76
CA VAL A 100 25.82 14.53 25.18
C VAL A 100 26.53 14.68 26.53
N PRO A 101 26.07 14.04 27.61
CA PRO A 101 26.87 13.92 28.83
C PRO A 101 27.98 12.89 28.58
N GLN A 102 29.22 13.37 28.46
CA GLN A 102 30.40 12.52 28.62
C GLN A 102 30.69 12.42 30.12
N SER A 103 30.49 11.25 30.71
CA SER A 103 30.99 10.93 32.05
C SER A 103 31.95 9.73 31.97
N SER A 104 33.23 10.08 32.02
CA SER A 104 34.40 9.21 32.02
C SER A 104 34.38 8.10 33.09
N SER A 105 34.82 6.91 32.72
CA SER A 105 35.33 5.90 33.67
C SER A 105 36.76 6.26 34.12
N VAL A 106 36.99 6.25 35.44
CA VAL A 106 38.26 6.47 36.14
C VAL A 106 38.43 5.32 37.16
N VAL A 107 39.62 4.85 37.56
CA VAL A 107 41.00 5.38 37.40
C VAL A 107 41.94 4.24 36.92
N ASP A 108 43.03 4.57 36.23
CA ASP A 108 44.15 3.65 35.96
C ASP A 108 45.22 3.77 37.08
N GLN A 109 45.44 2.70 37.87
CA GLN A 109 46.58 2.55 38.80
C GLN A 109 47.02 1.08 38.99
N HIS A 110 47.97 0.66 38.15
CA HIS A 110 49.24 -0.01 38.49
C HIS A 110 49.39 -0.93 39.74
N GLN A 111 49.88 -2.17 39.48
CA GLN A 111 51.13 -2.79 40.03
C GLN A 111 51.06 -4.00 41.02
N LEU A 112 51.65 -5.13 40.57
CA LEU A 112 52.26 -6.32 41.28
C LEU A 112 51.43 -7.07 42.36
N VAL A 113 51.49 -8.40 42.47
CA VAL A 113 52.60 -9.21 43.01
C VAL A 113 52.47 -10.69 42.56
N MET A 114 53.62 -11.31 42.23
CA MET A 114 53.96 -12.75 42.05
C MET A 114 52.93 -13.69 41.41
#